data_AF-A0A9D0YEQ8-F1
#
_entry.id   AF-A0A9D0YEQ8-F1
#
_cell.length_a   1.000
_cell.length_b   1.000
_cell.length_c   1.000
_cell.angle_alpha   90.00
_cell.angle_beta   90.00
_cell.angle_gamma   90.00
#
_symmetry.space_group_name_H-M   'P 1'
#
loop_
_entity.id
_entity.type
_entity.pdbx_description
1 polymer ?
#
loop_
_entity_poly.entity_id
_entity_poly.type
_entity_poly.pdbx_seq_one_letter_code
_entity_poly.pdbx_strand_id
1 'polypeptide(L)'
;MSIKKTLLATAVTTAMGATAIEAQAAPIMSADWTGLFTILTNGGTGLQNNSYPYYGDPTWGYGFRTQLSGTMTFDLATGSGSATVNDFDFFQAGLAEATTITMQVIDPNNGLVQANMGFNWNGNVGIPVSLIMDARGFFGALQSGFATSTVIDQTTVAGYGAVPASDGMNKGKFPIGPVPMASTSLDTALISTASAACAADVSNGLAEGNCLGLNPSSEPFVIAGDDGIGGSPMIDGPFGGFNANFDITSVHITDVNPIPVPAAVWLFGSGLVGLAGV
;
A
#
# COMPACT_ATOMS: atom_id res chain seq x y z
N MET A 1 43.68 -31.34 41.02
CA MET A 1 43.85 -30.31 39.97
C MET A 1 42.62 -30.36 39.05
N SER A 2 41.52 -29.65 39.37
CA SER A 2 40.32 -29.57 38.51
C SER A 2 39.32 -28.48 39.00
N ILE A 3 39.68 -27.21 38.83
CA ILE A 3 38.74 -26.08 38.96
C ILE A 3 39.10 -25.06 37.87
N LYS A 4 38.75 -25.29 36.59
CA LYS A 4 38.97 -24.29 35.51
C LYS A 4 38.00 -24.32 34.31
N LYS A 5 36.83 -24.97 34.36
CA LYS A 5 35.92 -25.01 33.20
C LYS A 5 34.49 -24.52 33.42
N THR A 6 34.00 -24.43 34.65
CA THR A 6 32.60 -24.05 34.92
C THR A 6 32.39 -22.54 35.10
N LEU A 7 33.43 -21.77 35.43
CA LEU A 7 33.34 -20.33 35.68
C LEU A 7 33.37 -19.46 34.41
N LEU A 8 33.73 -20.01 33.25
CA LEU A 8 33.78 -19.26 31.98
C LEU A 8 32.44 -19.28 31.21
N ALA A 9 31.54 -20.24 31.52
CA ALA A 9 30.23 -20.31 30.89
C ALA A 9 29.21 -19.32 31.49
N THR A 10 29.41 -18.88 32.74
CA THR A 10 28.51 -17.93 33.40
C THR A 10 28.87 -16.47 33.13
N ALA A 11 30.12 -16.19 32.73
CA ALA A 11 30.60 -14.84 32.41
C ALA A 11 30.31 -14.38 30.97
N VAL A 12 29.99 -15.30 30.05
CA VAL A 12 29.60 -14.95 28.67
C VAL A 12 28.11 -14.61 28.58
N THR A 13 27.27 -15.18 29.45
CA THR A 13 25.83 -14.88 29.49
C THR A 13 25.52 -13.50 30.08
N THR A 14 26.46 -12.91 30.84
CA THR A 14 26.32 -11.56 31.44
C THR A 14 26.93 -10.44 30.58
N ALA A 15 27.78 -10.77 29.60
CA ALA A 15 28.33 -9.80 28.65
C ALA A 15 27.41 -9.56 27.44
N MET A 16 26.44 -10.44 27.20
CA MET A 16 25.27 -10.15 26.38
C MET A 16 24.21 -9.45 27.23
N GLY A 17 24.61 -8.34 27.87
CA GLY A 17 23.66 -7.36 28.38
C GLY A 17 22.75 -6.98 27.23
N ALA A 18 21.65 -7.72 27.12
CA ALA A 18 20.51 -7.39 26.31
C ALA A 18 20.05 -6.06 26.89
N THR A 19 20.59 -4.97 26.37
CA THR A 19 19.84 -3.74 26.26
C THR A 19 18.54 -4.20 25.63
N ALA A 20 17.51 -4.37 26.46
CA ALA A 20 16.17 -4.44 25.96
C ALA A 20 16.05 -3.17 25.12
N ILE A 21 16.15 -3.33 23.81
CA ILE A 21 15.77 -2.27 22.89
C ILE A 21 14.28 -2.17 23.18
N GLU A 22 13.92 -1.25 24.06
CA GLU A 22 12.52 -0.96 24.35
C GLU A 22 11.89 -0.75 22.99
N ALA A 23 10.83 -1.52 22.71
CA ALA A 23 10.10 -1.42 21.47
C ALA A 23 9.61 0.02 21.38
N GLN A 24 10.38 0.84 20.68
CA GLN A 24 10.00 2.20 20.38
C GLN A 24 8.73 2.07 19.58
N ALA A 25 7.63 2.60 20.10
CA ALA A 25 6.36 2.54 19.42
C ALA A 25 6.56 3.10 18.01
N ALA A 26 6.29 2.27 17.00
CA ALA A 26 6.72 2.59 15.64
C ALA A 26 5.99 3.86 15.18
N PRO A 27 6.68 4.76 14.48
CA PRO A 27 6.12 6.07 14.18
C PRO A 27 4.94 5.96 13.21
N ILE A 28 3.96 6.85 13.38
CA ILE A 28 2.95 7.12 12.35
C ILE A 28 3.60 8.07 11.35
N MET A 29 3.60 7.68 10.10
CA MET A 29 4.16 8.44 9.00
C MET A 29 3.05 9.12 8.21
N SER A 30 3.25 10.37 7.84
CA SER A 30 2.42 11.08 6.86
C SER A 30 3.27 11.44 5.65
N ALA A 31 2.70 11.32 4.46
CA ALA A 31 3.40 11.63 3.22
C ALA A 31 2.45 12.18 2.14
N ASP A 32 2.99 13.02 1.28
CA ASP A 32 2.42 13.29 -0.03
C ASP A 32 2.93 12.24 -1.01
N TRP A 33 2.15 11.87 -2.02
CA TRP A 33 2.58 10.92 -3.03
C TRP A 33 2.16 11.36 -4.43
N THR A 34 2.94 10.92 -5.42
CA THR A 34 2.60 10.99 -6.84
C THR A 34 2.69 9.60 -7.46
N GLY A 35 1.84 9.32 -8.42
CA GLY A 35 1.79 8.01 -9.05
C GLY A 35 1.15 8.03 -10.42
N LEU A 36 0.96 6.82 -10.94
CA LEU A 36 0.35 6.56 -12.23
C LEU A 36 -0.81 5.61 -12.03
N PHE A 37 -1.93 5.94 -12.68
CA PHE A 37 -3.12 5.13 -12.72
C PHE A 37 -3.35 4.56 -14.11
N THR A 38 -3.65 3.27 -14.15
CA THR A 38 -3.93 2.54 -15.38
C THR A 38 -5.19 1.71 -15.19
N ILE A 39 -6.08 1.71 -16.17
CA ILE A 39 -7.14 0.70 -16.27
C ILE A 39 -6.69 -0.34 -17.29
N LEU A 40 -6.76 -1.60 -16.92
CA LEU A 40 -6.52 -2.75 -17.79
C LEU A 40 -7.83 -3.47 -18.07
N THR A 41 -8.03 -3.92 -19.32
CA THR A 41 -9.09 -4.88 -19.64
C THR A 41 -8.78 -6.24 -19.01
N ASN A 42 -9.76 -7.15 -19.02
CA ASN A 42 -9.57 -8.55 -18.63
C ASN A 42 -8.49 -9.32 -19.44
N GLY A 43 -7.96 -8.74 -20.52
CA GLY A 43 -6.84 -9.27 -21.29
C GLY A 43 -5.52 -8.52 -21.04
N GLY A 44 -5.44 -7.69 -20.00
CA GLY A 44 -4.27 -6.90 -19.65
C GLY A 44 -3.98 -5.74 -20.62
N THR A 45 -4.94 -5.36 -21.48
CA THR A 45 -4.76 -4.24 -22.42
C THR A 45 -5.15 -2.94 -21.74
N GLY A 46 -4.27 -1.94 -21.78
CA GLY A 46 -4.55 -0.61 -21.24
C GLY A 46 -5.73 0.08 -21.93
N LEU A 47 -6.60 0.71 -21.15
CA LEU A 47 -7.55 1.70 -21.64
C LEU A 47 -6.95 3.10 -21.56
N GLN A 48 -7.17 3.89 -22.60
CA GLN A 48 -6.65 5.24 -22.71
C GLN A 48 -7.62 6.24 -22.10
N ASN A 49 -7.21 6.95 -21.05
CA ASN A 49 -7.95 8.11 -20.56
C ASN A 49 -7.87 9.24 -21.59
N ASN A 50 -9.01 9.61 -22.18
CA ASN A 50 -9.09 10.64 -23.21
C ASN A 50 -9.26 12.06 -22.62
N SER A 51 -9.30 12.22 -21.30
CA SER A 51 -9.33 13.53 -20.64
C SER A 51 -8.01 14.29 -20.79
N TYR A 52 -8.08 15.62 -20.86
CA TYR A 52 -6.91 16.49 -20.76
C TYR A 52 -6.55 16.75 -19.30
N PRO A 53 -5.26 16.87 -18.94
CA PRO A 53 -4.10 16.92 -19.84
C PRO A 53 -3.58 15.54 -20.30
N TYR A 54 -4.05 14.44 -19.73
CA TYR A 54 -3.48 13.10 -19.89
C TYR A 54 -3.39 12.64 -21.34
N TYR A 55 -4.48 12.82 -22.10
CA TYR A 55 -4.52 12.46 -23.53
C TYR A 55 -3.51 13.25 -24.37
N GLY A 56 -3.19 14.47 -23.97
CA GLY A 56 -2.22 15.33 -24.64
C GLY A 56 -0.76 15.08 -24.22
N ASP A 57 -0.52 14.29 -23.17
CA ASP A 57 0.82 14.07 -22.63
C ASP A 57 1.46 12.80 -23.22
N PRO A 58 2.51 12.94 -24.06
CA PRO A 58 3.19 11.78 -24.65
C PRO A 58 4.00 10.97 -23.62
N THR A 59 4.36 11.54 -22.48
CA THR A 59 5.28 10.95 -21.48
C THR A 59 4.78 9.58 -21.02
N TRP A 60 3.47 9.47 -20.83
CA TRP A 60 2.82 8.26 -20.30
C TRP A 60 1.84 7.63 -21.30
N GLY A 61 2.17 7.77 -22.59
CA GLY A 61 1.43 7.14 -23.66
C GLY A 61 0.07 7.78 -23.91
N TYR A 62 -0.02 9.12 -23.91
CA TYR A 62 -1.24 9.83 -24.30
C TYR A 62 -2.47 9.39 -23.47
N GLY A 63 -2.32 9.24 -22.16
CA GLY A 63 -3.41 8.85 -21.26
C GLY A 63 -3.57 7.35 -21.03
N PHE A 64 -2.70 6.50 -21.59
CA PHE A 64 -2.62 5.09 -21.14
C PHE A 64 -2.17 4.95 -19.68
N ARG A 65 -1.45 5.93 -19.16
CA ARG A 65 -1.32 6.14 -17.71
C ARG A 65 -1.69 7.56 -17.35
N THR A 66 -2.56 7.69 -16.36
CA THR A 66 -3.05 8.97 -15.83
C THR A 66 -2.20 9.34 -14.63
N GLN A 67 -1.56 10.51 -14.63
CA GLN A 67 -0.83 10.97 -13.46
C GLN A 67 -1.77 11.33 -12.33
N LEU A 68 -1.52 10.75 -11.16
CA LEU A 68 -2.28 10.99 -9.93
C LEU A 68 -1.37 11.53 -8.81
N SER A 69 -2.00 12.09 -7.80
CA SER A 69 -1.35 12.49 -6.55
C SER A 69 -2.33 12.39 -5.40
N GLY A 70 -1.82 12.44 -4.18
CA GLY A 70 -2.64 12.48 -2.99
C GLY A 70 -1.78 12.50 -1.73
N THR A 71 -2.39 12.14 -0.62
CA THR A 71 -1.72 11.99 0.67
C THR A 71 -1.90 10.58 1.19
N MET A 72 -1.04 10.16 2.11
CA MET A 72 -1.18 8.90 2.83
C MET A 72 -0.68 9.01 4.25
N THR A 73 -1.27 8.20 5.14
CA THR A 73 -0.76 7.93 6.47
C THR A 73 -0.53 6.44 6.64
N PHE A 74 0.53 6.08 7.36
CA PHE A 74 0.88 4.68 7.59
C PHE A 74 1.40 4.51 9.03
N ASP A 75 0.74 3.65 9.79
CA ASP A 75 1.16 3.22 11.11
C ASP A 75 2.08 2.01 10.94
N LEU A 76 3.38 2.21 11.18
CA LEU A 76 4.39 1.17 11.04
C LEU A 76 4.30 0.11 12.14
N ALA A 77 3.54 0.34 13.23
CA ALA A 77 3.41 -0.61 14.33
C ALA A 77 2.36 -1.67 14.01
N THR A 78 1.24 -1.24 13.43
CA THR A 78 0.13 -2.11 13.02
C THR A 78 0.26 -2.59 11.58
N GLY A 79 1.06 -1.89 10.77
CA GLY A 79 1.10 -2.08 9.33
C GLY A 79 -0.20 -1.61 8.64
N SER A 80 -0.99 -0.74 9.27
CA SER A 80 -2.22 -0.21 8.68
C SER A 80 -2.05 1.24 8.26
N GLY A 81 -2.87 1.70 7.30
CA GLY A 81 -2.80 3.06 6.81
C GLY A 81 -4.08 3.50 6.10
N SER A 82 -4.11 4.77 5.73
CA SER A 82 -5.13 5.34 4.86
C SER A 82 -4.52 6.27 3.83
N ALA A 83 -5.24 6.53 2.76
CA ALA A 83 -4.77 7.46 1.73
C ALA A 83 -5.91 8.30 1.17
N THR A 84 -5.53 9.29 0.38
CA THR A 84 -6.41 10.07 -0.49
C THR A 84 -5.84 10.04 -1.91
N VAL A 85 -6.70 10.24 -2.88
CA VAL A 85 -6.33 10.53 -4.27
C VAL A 85 -7.00 11.85 -4.61
N ASN A 86 -6.26 12.81 -5.12
CA ASN A 86 -6.83 14.04 -5.64
C ASN A 86 -7.73 13.71 -6.83
N ASP A 87 -8.93 14.30 -6.86
CA ASP A 87 -9.88 14.12 -7.95
C ASP A 87 -9.24 14.40 -9.31
N PHE A 88 -9.58 13.58 -10.29
CA PHE A 88 -9.06 13.70 -11.64
C PHE A 88 -10.16 13.49 -12.68
N ASP A 89 -10.07 14.19 -13.81
CA ASP A 89 -11.02 14.00 -14.91
C ASP A 89 -10.77 12.65 -15.59
N PHE A 90 -11.86 11.91 -15.79
CA PHE A 90 -11.79 10.53 -16.20
C PHE A 90 -12.74 10.25 -17.36
N PHE A 91 -12.15 9.85 -18.49
CA PHE A 91 -12.81 9.55 -19.76
C PHE A 91 -13.73 10.65 -20.30
N GLN A 92 -13.40 11.92 -20.05
CA GLN A 92 -14.20 13.11 -20.40
C GLN A 92 -15.65 13.06 -19.88
N ALA A 93 -15.90 12.29 -18.81
CA ALA A 93 -17.22 12.14 -18.21
C ALA A 93 -17.28 12.70 -16.79
N GLY A 94 -16.34 13.57 -16.42
CA GLY A 94 -16.26 14.20 -15.12
C GLY A 94 -15.23 13.58 -14.19
N LEU A 95 -15.21 14.09 -12.97
CA LEU A 95 -14.22 13.72 -11.95
C LEU A 95 -14.48 12.31 -11.42
N ALA A 96 -13.40 11.52 -11.33
CA ALA A 96 -13.34 10.34 -10.50
C ALA A 96 -12.84 10.74 -9.10
N GLU A 97 -13.63 10.44 -8.08
CA GLU A 97 -13.34 10.73 -6.68
C GLU A 97 -13.09 9.41 -5.94
N ALA A 98 -11.89 9.25 -5.37
CA ALA A 98 -11.58 8.10 -4.55
C ALA A 98 -12.10 8.30 -3.13
N THR A 99 -12.68 7.25 -2.55
CA THR A 99 -13.30 7.26 -1.23
C THR A 99 -12.79 6.07 -0.41
N THR A 100 -12.70 6.25 0.90
CA THR A 100 -12.45 5.16 1.86
C THR A 100 -11.21 4.33 1.53
N ILE A 101 -10.08 5.00 1.24
CA ILE A 101 -8.83 4.28 0.92
C ILE A 101 -8.21 3.77 2.21
N THR A 102 -8.13 2.44 2.34
CA THR A 102 -7.45 1.75 3.44
C THR A 102 -6.27 0.96 2.93
N MET A 103 -5.24 0.85 3.75
CA MET A 103 -4.05 0.04 3.48
C MET A 103 -3.75 -0.88 4.65
N GLN A 104 -3.30 -2.11 4.38
CA GLN A 104 -2.92 -3.08 5.40
C GLN A 104 -1.76 -3.95 4.90
N VAL A 105 -0.68 -4.05 5.68
CA VAL A 105 0.37 -5.04 5.44
C VAL A 105 -0.22 -6.43 5.64
N ILE A 106 -0.11 -7.26 4.62
CA ILE A 106 -0.62 -8.63 4.58
C ILE A 106 0.50 -9.67 4.54
N ASP A 107 1.69 -9.28 4.03
CA ASP A 107 2.89 -10.10 4.06
C ASP A 107 4.12 -9.21 4.26
N PRO A 108 4.55 -8.96 5.51
CA PRO A 108 5.68 -8.08 5.79
C PRO A 108 7.01 -8.64 5.26
N ASN A 109 7.15 -9.95 5.06
CA ASN A 109 8.40 -10.56 4.58
C ASN A 109 8.61 -10.29 3.09
N ASN A 110 7.51 -10.24 2.33
CA ASN A 110 7.52 -9.93 0.91
C ASN A 110 7.15 -8.48 0.60
N GLY A 111 6.89 -7.66 1.63
CA GLY A 111 6.50 -6.26 1.50
C GLY A 111 5.15 -6.07 0.83
N LEU A 112 4.22 -7.03 0.96
CA LEU A 112 2.89 -6.91 0.36
C LEU A 112 1.94 -6.10 1.24
N VAL A 113 1.30 -5.12 0.62
CA VAL A 113 0.30 -4.24 1.22
C VAL A 113 -0.98 -4.39 0.41
N GLN A 114 -2.07 -4.74 1.08
CA GLN A 114 -3.38 -4.63 0.48
C GLN A 114 -3.85 -3.18 0.54
N ALA A 115 -4.37 -2.68 -0.58
CA ALA A 115 -5.08 -1.40 -0.62
C ALA A 115 -6.49 -1.61 -1.15
N ASN A 116 -7.47 -1.02 -0.46
CA ASN A 116 -8.85 -1.05 -0.89
C ASN A 116 -9.40 0.36 -0.97
N MET A 117 -10.28 0.62 -1.93
CA MET A 117 -10.95 1.91 -2.08
C MET A 117 -12.27 1.78 -2.83
N GLY A 118 -13.13 2.79 -2.70
CA GLY A 118 -14.30 3.00 -3.56
C GLY A 118 -14.07 4.17 -4.50
N PHE A 119 -14.64 4.13 -5.70
CA PHE A 119 -14.63 5.26 -6.64
C PHE A 119 -16.04 5.79 -6.91
N ASN A 120 -16.24 7.09 -6.76
CA ASN A 120 -17.41 7.77 -7.29
C ASN A 120 -17.06 8.30 -8.68
N TRP A 121 -17.86 7.95 -9.69
CA TRP A 121 -17.68 8.46 -11.04
C TRP A 121 -18.94 8.31 -11.89
N ASN A 122 -19.28 9.37 -12.63
CA ASN A 122 -20.37 9.39 -13.61
C ASN A 122 -21.70 8.82 -13.06
N GLY A 123 -22.06 9.23 -11.85
CA GLY A 123 -23.30 8.81 -11.16
C GLY A 123 -23.23 7.45 -10.45
N ASN A 124 -22.14 6.69 -10.59
CA ASN A 124 -21.88 5.49 -9.80
C ASN A 124 -21.16 5.90 -8.51
N VAL A 125 -21.58 5.36 -7.37
CA VAL A 125 -21.03 5.66 -6.05
C VAL A 125 -20.34 4.42 -5.51
N GLY A 126 -19.08 4.54 -5.09
CA GLY A 126 -18.36 3.45 -4.44
C GLY A 126 -18.01 2.25 -5.33
N ILE A 127 -17.62 2.45 -6.59
CA ILE A 127 -17.09 1.39 -7.45
C ILE A 127 -15.91 0.70 -6.71
N PRO A 128 -16.01 -0.61 -6.40
CA PRO A 128 -15.05 -1.26 -5.52
C PRO A 128 -13.74 -1.56 -6.25
N VAL A 129 -12.62 -1.12 -5.66
CA VAL A 129 -11.27 -1.40 -6.14
C VAL A 129 -10.46 -2.06 -5.02
N SER A 130 -9.82 -3.17 -5.36
CA SER A 130 -8.94 -3.94 -4.48
C SER A 130 -7.60 -4.13 -5.16
N LEU A 131 -6.52 -3.98 -4.41
CA LEU A 131 -5.16 -4.05 -4.92
C LEU A 131 -4.29 -4.81 -3.93
N ILE A 132 -3.39 -5.63 -4.47
CA ILE A 132 -2.20 -6.07 -3.76
C ILE A 132 -1.02 -5.30 -4.32
N MET A 133 -0.41 -4.50 -3.47
CA MET A 133 0.74 -3.68 -3.79
C MET A 133 2.02 -4.33 -3.27
N ASP A 134 3.07 -4.33 -4.08
CA ASP A 134 4.43 -4.60 -3.66
C ASP A 134 5.03 -3.27 -3.19
N ALA A 135 5.31 -3.17 -1.90
CA ALA A 135 5.85 -2.00 -1.23
C ALA A 135 7.30 -2.21 -0.76
N ARG A 136 8.03 -3.18 -1.35
CA ARG A 136 9.43 -3.46 -0.97
C ARG A 136 10.35 -2.25 -1.19
N GLY A 137 10.12 -1.45 -2.23
CA GLY A 137 10.85 -0.21 -2.46
C GLY A 137 10.66 0.78 -1.31
N PHE A 138 9.41 0.98 -0.90
CA PHE A 138 9.05 1.84 0.22
C PHE A 138 9.65 1.33 1.54
N PHE A 139 9.35 0.08 1.95
CA PHE A 139 9.86 -0.46 3.21
C PHE A 139 11.39 -0.60 3.24
N GLY A 140 12.02 -0.93 2.11
CA GLY A 140 13.48 -0.98 1.98
C GLY A 140 14.11 0.40 2.20
N ALA A 141 13.51 1.46 1.63
CA ALA A 141 13.95 2.83 1.88
C ALA A 141 13.77 3.23 3.35
N LEU A 142 12.67 2.82 4.02
CA LEU A 142 12.48 3.12 5.44
C LEU A 142 13.54 2.50 6.35
N GLN A 143 14.05 1.31 6.01
CA GLN A 143 15.12 0.66 6.79
C GLN A 143 16.44 1.44 6.76
N SER A 144 16.66 2.29 5.75
CA SER A 144 17.83 3.16 5.68
C SER A 144 17.74 4.38 6.62
N GLY A 145 16.59 4.55 7.29
CA GLY A 145 16.26 5.72 8.10
C GLY A 145 15.64 6.82 7.24
N PHE A 146 14.66 7.51 7.81
CA PHE A 146 13.99 8.63 7.15
C PHE A 146 13.86 9.80 8.11
N ALA A 147 13.86 10.99 7.54
CA ALA A 147 13.55 12.22 8.22
C ALA A 147 12.32 12.86 7.55
N THR A 148 11.72 13.82 8.23
CA THR A 148 10.81 14.76 7.57
C THR A 148 11.50 15.34 6.34
N SER A 149 10.75 15.50 5.24
CA SER A 149 11.21 15.92 3.91
C SER A 149 12.02 14.90 3.11
N THR A 150 12.14 13.65 3.55
CA THR A 150 12.70 12.58 2.71
C THR A 150 11.81 12.33 1.49
N VAL A 151 12.40 12.23 0.31
CA VAL A 151 11.73 11.81 -0.93
C VAL A 151 12.20 10.41 -1.30
N ILE A 152 11.24 9.49 -1.43
CA ILE A 152 11.45 8.12 -1.88
C ILE A 152 10.88 8.04 -3.30
N ASP A 153 11.73 8.00 -4.31
CA ASP A 153 11.33 7.92 -5.72
C ASP A 153 12.09 6.79 -6.44
N GLN A 154 11.92 6.70 -7.76
CA GLN A 154 12.59 5.69 -8.60
C GLN A 154 14.12 5.68 -8.46
N THR A 155 14.73 6.84 -8.18
CA THR A 155 16.18 6.94 -8.00
C THR A 155 16.59 6.37 -6.64
N THR A 156 15.81 6.67 -5.58
CA THR A 156 16.01 6.13 -4.23
C THR A 156 15.90 4.61 -4.21
N VAL A 157 14.94 4.06 -4.96
CA VAL A 157 14.66 2.61 -4.98
C VAL A 157 15.31 1.86 -6.14
N ALA A 158 16.28 2.47 -6.82
CA ALA A 158 16.96 1.84 -7.94
C ALA A 158 17.58 0.49 -7.54
N GLY A 159 17.14 -0.59 -8.16
CA GLY A 159 17.65 -1.95 -7.95
C GLY A 159 16.92 -2.79 -6.90
N TYR A 160 16.03 -2.21 -6.08
CA TYR A 160 15.23 -2.95 -5.10
C TYR A 160 13.75 -2.51 -5.04
N GLY A 161 13.36 -1.49 -5.81
CA GLY A 161 11.98 -1.05 -5.95
C GLY A 161 11.07 -2.10 -6.55
N ALA A 162 9.77 -1.94 -6.32
CA ALA A 162 8.74 -2.78 -6.90
C ALA A 162 8.63 -2.49 -8.41
N VAL A 163 8.49 -3.53 -9.22
CA VAL A 163 8.24 -3.38 -10.66
C VAL A 163 6.74 -3.55 -10.89
N PRO A 164 6.04 -2.52 -11.44
CA PRO A 164 4.62 -2.62 -11.70
C PRO A 164 4.23 -3.79 -12.60
N ALA A 165 3.20 -4.54 -12.23
CA ALA A 165 2.60 -5.52 -13.14
C ALA A 165 2.01 -4.85 -14.40
N SER A 166 1.68 -3.55 -14.29
CA SER A 166 1.26 -2.73 -15.43
C SER A 166 2.37 -2.47 -16.45
N ASP A 167 3.65 -2.71 -16.15
CA ASP A 167 4.76 -2.47 -17.10
C ASP A 167 4.68 -3.38 -18.33
N GLY A 168 4.00 -4.52 -18.24
CA GLY A 168 3.72 -5.39 -19.40
C GLY A 168 2.68 -4.82 -20.37
N MET A 169 1.93 -3.79 -19.98
CA MET A 169 0.84 -3.23 -20.78
C MET A 169 1.34 -2.76 -22.15
N ASN A 170 0.49 -2.89 -23.17
CA ASN A 170 0.81 -2.44 -24.53
C ASN A 170 2.17 -2.96 -25.03
N LYS A 171 2.51 -4.21 -24.70
CA LYS A 171 3.77 -4.88 -25.05
C LYS A 171 5.01 -4.16 -24.48
N GLY A 172 4.91 -3.61 -23.28
CA GLY A 172 6.03 -2.94 -22.61
C GLY A 172 6.43 -1.60 -23.20
N LYS A 173 5.52 -0.92 -23.92
CA LYS A 173 5.83 0.37 -24.56
C LYS A 173 5.99 1.53 -23.57
N PHE A 174 5.40 1.43 -22.38
CA PHE A 174 5.39 2.49 -21.37
C PHE A 174 5.80 1.94 -20.00
N PRO A 175 7.03 1.41 -19.87
CA PRO A 175 7.50 0.90 -18.60
C PRO A 175 7.72 2.07 -17.64
N ILE A 176 7.33 1.90 -16.38
CA ILE A 176 7.64 2.85 -15.31
C ILE A 176 9.02 2.53 -14.73
N GLY A 177 9.36 1.24 -14.64
CA GLY A 177 10.55 0.78 -13.92
C GLY A 177 10.31 0.65 -12.42
N PRO A 178 11.39 0.45 -11.63
CA PRO A 178 11.28 0.27 -10.19
C PRO A 178 10.71 1.50 -9.49
N VAL A 179 9.68 1.31 -8.65
CA VAL A 179 9.00 2.36 -7.90
C VAL A 179 8.88 2.01 -6.41
N PRO A 180 8.63 2.99 -5.53
CA PRO A 180 8.42 2.75 -4.10
C PRO A 180 7.33 1.71 -3.80
N MET A 181 6.16 1.84 -4.43
CA MET A 181 5.06 0.89 -4.30
C MET A 181 4.38 0.69 -5.65
N ALA A 182 4.12 -0.56 -6.03
CA ALA A 182 3.50 -0.88 -7.31
C ALA A 182 2.36 -1.87 -7.16
N SER A 183 1.35 -1.79 -8.03
CA SER A 183 0.33 -2.84 -8.11
C SER A 183 0.94 -4.14 -8.63
N THR A 184 0.72 -5.23 -7.92
CA THR A 184 1.09 -6.59 -8.33
C THR A 184 0.01 -7.20 -9.21
N SER A 185 0.27 -8.38 -9.78
CA SER A 185 -0.72 -9.21 -10.46
C SER A 185 -1.50 -10.16 -9.56
N LEU A 186 -1.31 -10.05 -8.23
CA LEU A 186 -2.03 -10.87 -7.27
C LEU A 186 -3.46 -10.35 -7.11
N ASP A 187 -4.39 -11.29 -7.17
CA ASP A 187 -5.81 -11.03 -6.99
C ASP A 187 -6.22 -11.16 -5.54
N THR A 188 -7.05 -10.23 -5.07
CA THR A 188 -7.79 -10.38 -3.82
C THR A 188 -8.99 -11.29 -4.05
N ALA A 189 -9.40 -12.04 -3.03
CA ALA A 189 -10.67 -12.75 -3.07
C ALA A 189 -11.81 -11.77 -3.35
N LEU A 190 -12.50 -12.01 -4.47
CA LEU A 190 -13.69 -11.24 -4.82
C LEU A 190 -14.73 -11.40 -3.72
N ILE A 191 -15.39 -10.31 -3.36
CA ILE A 191 -16.69 -10.42 -2.71
C ILE A 191 -17.57 -11.24 -3.65
N SER A 192 -17.87 -12.48 -3.29
CA SER A 192 -18.76 -13.27 -4.13
C SER A 192 -20.12 -12.58 -4.17
N THR A 193 -20.78 -12.58 -5.32
CA THR A 193 -22.18 -12.12 -5.44
C THR A 193 -23.13 -12.94 -4.58
N ALA A 194 -22.70 -14.13 -4.13
CA ALA A 194 -23.38 -14.97 -3.15
C ALA A 194 -23.05 -14.61 -1.69
N SER A 195 -22.06 -13.77 -1.44
CA SER A 195 -21.75 -13.30 -0.09
C SER A 195 -22.89 -12.40 0.38
N ALA A 196 -23.21 -12.51 1.67
CA ALA A 196 -24.21 -11.64 2.29
C ALA A 196 -23.86 -10.15 2.12
N ALA A 197 -22.60 -9.79 1.86
CA ALA A 197 -22.18 -8.42 1.65
C ALA A 197 -22.82 -7.79 0.40
N CYS A 198 -22.69 -8.39 -0.79
CA CYS A 198 -23.34 -7.85 -2.01
C CYS A 198 -24.86 -8.10 -2.06
N ALA A 199 -25.38 -9.01 -1.23
CA ALA A 199 -26.81 -9.23 -1.11
C ALA A 199 -27.51 -8.27 -0.11
N ALA A 200 -26.76 -7.61 0.79
CA ALA A 200 -27.33 -6.86 1.92
C ALA A 200 -27.33 -5.34 1.78
N ASP A 201 -26.73 -4.73 0.74
CA ASP A 201 -26.85 -3.27 0.55
C ASP A 201 -28.15 -2.85 -0.14
N VAL A 202 -29.26 -3.25 0.46
CA VAL A 202 -30.59 -2.70 0.16
C VAL A 202 -30.74 -1.26 0.65
N SER A 203 -29.81 -0.75 1.48
CA SER A 203 -29.83 0.62 1.99
C SER A 203 -29.59 1.67 0.92
N ASN A 204 -28.83 1.35 -0.13
CA ASN A 204 -28.56 2.26 -1.26
C ASN A 204 -29.55 2.10 -2.43
N GLY A 205 -30.60 1.28 -2.29
CA GLY A 205 -31.63 1.10 -3.32
C GLY A 205 -31.15 0.40 -4.59
N LEU A 206 -29.98 -0.24 -4.54
CA LEU A 206 -29.40 -0.99 -5.65
C LEU A 206 -29.97 -2.42 -5.65
N ALA A 207 -30.25 -2.96 -6.84
CA ALA A 207 -30.85 -4.29 -6.98
C ALA A 207 -29.94 -5.38 -6.38
N GLU A 208 -30.55 -6.49 -5.90
CA GLU A 208 -29.81 -7.67 -5.41
C GLU A 208 -28.69 -8.06 -6.38
N GLY A 209 -27.45 -8.16 -5.88
CA GLY A 209 -26.26 -8.46 -6.67
C GLY A 209 -25.36 -7.27 -6.99
N ASN A 210 -25.64 -6.07 -6.46
CA ASN A 210 -24.79 -4.90 -6.57
C ASN A 210 -23.78 -4.83 -5.40
N CYS A 211 -22.50 -4.68 -5.72
CA CYS A 211 -21.40 -4.57 -4.76
C CYS A 211 -20.81 -3.14 -4.66
N LEU A 212 -21.45 -2.15 -5.29
CA LEU A 212 -21.08 -0.73 -5.13
C LEU A 212 -21.19 -0.31 -3.67
N GLY A 213 -20.25 0.53 -3.23
CA GLY A 213 -20.15 1.01 -1.85
C GLY A 213 -19.50 0.03 -0.89
N LEU A 214 -19.25 -1.22 -1.30
CA LEU A 214 -18.61 -2.22 -0.47
C LEU A 214 -17.11 -2.26 -0.71
N ASN A 215 -16.34 -2.30 0.38
CA ASN A 215 -14.92 -2.52 0.29
C ASN A 215 -14.64 -4.01 -0.04
N PRO A 216 -13.95 -4.33 -1.15
CA PRO A 216 -13.86 -5.67 -1.74
C PRO A 216 -13.24 -6.75 -0.85
N SER A 217 -12.55 -6.41 0.25
CA SER A 217 -12.08 -7.42 1.19
C SER A 217 -12.71 -7.28 2.56
N SER A 218 -13.50 -8.27 2.95
CA SER A 218 -13.77 -8.54 4.35
C SER A 218 -12.59 -9.29 4.98
N GLU A 219 -12.30 -9.03 6.24
CA GLU A 219 -11.43 -9.89 7.06
C GLU A 219 -12.04 -11.30 7.21
N PRO A 220 -11.25 -12.40 7.12
CA PRO A 220 -9.81 -12.43 6.85
C PRO A 220 -9.48 -12.27 5.36
N PHE A 221 -8.41 -11.52 5.07
CA PHE A 221 -7.88 -11.36 3.73
C PHE A 221 -7.40 -12.70 3.12
N VAL A 222 -7.68 -12.89 1.82
CA VAL A 222 -7.25 -14.06 1.04
C VAL A 222 -6.74 -13.60 -0.33
N ILE A 223 -5.53 -14.02 -0.71
CA ILE A 223 -5.04 -13.95 -2.09
C ILE A 223 -5.73 -15.06 -2.88
N ALA A 224 -6.50 -14.70 -3.90
CA ALA A 224 -7.28 -15.64 -4.69
C ALA A 224 -6.49 -16.26 -5.85
N GLY A 225 -5.48 -15.57 -6.35
CA GLY A 225 -4.71 -16.02 -7.51
C GLY A 225 -3.71 -14.99 -8.00
N ASP A 226 -3.14 -15.30 -9.16
CA ASP A 226 -2.26 -14.42 -9.94
C ASP A 226 -2.58 -14.67 -11.41
N ASP A 227 -3.23 -13.71 -12.07
CA ASP A 227 -3.63 -13.81 -13.48
C ASP A 227 -2.63 -13.11 -14.42
N GLY A 228 -1.55 -12.55 -13.87
CA GLY A 228 -0.54 -11.78 -14.60
C GLY A 228 -0.98 -10.38 -15.02
N ILE A 229 -2.19 -9.92 -14.65
CA ILE A 229 -2.72 -8.59 -14.91
C ILE A 229 -2.64 -7.81 -13.60
N GLY A 230 -2.04 -6.61 -13.62
CA GLY A 230 -1.92 -5.85 -12.38
C GLY A 230 -3.29 -5.42 -11.83
N GLY A 231 -3.43 -5.41 -10.50
CA GLY A 231 -4.68 -5.06 -9.79
C GLY A 231 -5.72 -6.18 -9.84
N SER A 232 -6.71 -6.16 -8.94
CA SER A 232 -7.79 -7.16 -8.97
C SER A 232 -8.95 -6.72 -9.88
N PRO A 233 -9.66 -7.67 -10.54
CA PRO A 233 -10.84 -7.35 -11.32
C PRO A 233 -11.93 -6.68 -10.47
N MET A 234 -12.43 -5.53 -10.93
CA MET A 234 -13.57 -4.86 -10.31
C MET A 234 -14.82 -5.72 -10.47
N ILE A 235 -15.54 -5.96 -9.39
CA ILE A 235 -16.71 -6.85 -9.40
C ILE A 235 -17.99 -6.16 -9.91
N ASP A 236 -18.05 -4.82 -9.82
CA ASP A 236 -19.25 -4.04 -10.16
C ASP A 236 -18.89 -2.64 -10.69
N GLY A 237 -19.91 -1.90 -11.14
CA GLY A 237 -19.80 -0.60 -11.77
C GLY A 237 -19.58 -0.68 -13.29
N PRO A 238 -19.32 0.47 -13.95
CA PRO A 238 -19.13 0.52 -15.40
C PRO A 238 -17.87 -0.21 -15.90
N PHE A 239 -17.03 -0.69 -14.98
CA PHE A 239 -15.76 -1.36 -15.25
C PHE A 239 -15.71 -2.81 -14.72
N GLY A 240 -16.86 -3.48 -14.58
CA GLY A 240 -16.90 -4.88 -14.16
C GLY A 240 -15.98 -5.78 -15.01
N GLY A 241 -15.04 -6.47 -14.35
CA GLY A 241 -14.02 -7.34 -14.95
C GLY A 241 -12.76 -6.63 -15.47
N PHE A 242 -12.65 -5.31 -15.30
CA PHE A 242 -11.43 -4.55 -15.59
C PHE A 242 -10.61 -4.42 -14.31
N ASN A 243 -9.30 -4.21 -14.45
CA ASN A 243 -8.38 -4.09 -13.33
C ASN A 243 -7.91 -2.64 -13.25
N ALA A 244 -8.01 -2.05 -12.06
CA ALA A 244 -7.44 -0.75 -11.77
C ALA A 244 -6.04 -0.93 -11.18
N ASN A 245 -5.08 -0.11 -11.58
CA ASN A 245 -3.70 -0.20 -11.11
C ASN A 245 -3.27 1.17 -10.61
N PHE A 246 -2.63 1.18 -9.46
CA PHE A 246 -2.01 2.36 -8.85
C PHE A 246 -0.54 2.05 -8.60
N ASP A 247 0.32 2.80 -9.26
CA ASP A 247 1.77 2.67 -9.17
C ASP A 247 2.34 3.97 -8.59
N ILE A 248 2.77 3.96 -7.33
CA ILE A 248 3.25 5.13 -6.60
C ILE A 248 4.71 5.34 -6.96
N THR A 249 5.00 6.37 -7.76
CA THR A 249 6.32 6.66 -8.32
C THR A 249 7.19 7.52 -7.42
N SER A 250 6.58 8.29 -6.51
CA SER A 250 7.27 9.10 -5.51
C SER A 250 6.44 9.26 -4.25
N VAL A 251 7.11 9.21 -3.11
CA VAL A 251 6.56 9.47 -1.78
C VAL A 251 7.42 10.52 -1.09
N HIS A 252 6.83 11.62 -0.66
CA HIS A 252 7.48 12.70 0.08
C HIS A 252 7.00 12.70 1.53
N ILE A 253 7.87 12.32 2.45
CA ILE A 253 7.56 12.24 3.88
C ILE A 253 7.37 13.64 4.44
N THR A 254 6.16 13.96 4.88
CA THR A 254 5.81 15.29 5.42
C THR A 254 5.86 15.32 6.93
N ASP A 255 5.61 14.20 7.58
CA ASP A 255 5.69 14.08 9.02
C ASP A 255 6.05 12.66 9.46
N VAL A 256 6.78 12.59 10.57
CA VAL A 256 7.09 11.34 11.26
C VAL A 256 6.81 11.62 12.71
N ASN A 257 5.64 11.22 13.20
CA ASN A 257 5.28 11.45 14.59
C ASN A 257 5.88 10.32 15.43
N PRO A 258 6.99 10.56 16.17
CA PRO A 258 7.50 9.55 17.08
C PRO A 258 6.43 9.36 18.16
N ILE A 259 5.88 8.15 18.28
CA ILE A 259 4.95 7.88 19.37
C ILE A 259 5.74 8.05 20.67
N PRO A 260 5.36 9.00 21.55
CA PRO A 260 6.11 9.23 22.78
C PRO A 260 6.09 7.95 23.61
N VAL A 261 7.23 7.28 23.73
CA VAL A 261 7.36 6.18 24.69
C VAL A 261 7.19 6.82 26.07
N PRO A 262 6.20 6.40 26.89
CA PRO A 262 6.01 6.97 28.21
C PRO A 262 7.32 6.94 28.98
N ALA A 263 7.74 8.07 29.55
CA ALA A 263 9.01 8.19 30.29
C ALA A 263 9.16 7.16 31.43
N ALA A 264 8.05 6.54 31.85
CA ALA A 264 8.04 5.43 32.79
C ALA A 264 8.80 4.19 32.27
N VAL A 265 8.76 3.87 30.97
CA VAL A 265 9.50 2.72 30.42
C VAL A 265 11.01 2.99 30.56
N TRP A 266 11.46 4.19 30.18
CA TRP A 266 12.82 4.70 30.41
C TRP A 266 13.28 4.64 31.87
N LEU A 267 12.39 4.99 32.82
CA LEU A 267 12.71 4.97 34.25
C LEU A 267 12.80 3.55 34.81
N PHE A 268 12.00 2.61 34.30
CA PHE A 268 12.07 1.21 34.69
C PHE A 268 13.27 0.48 34.06
N GLY A 269 13.60 0.74 32.79
CA GLY A 269 14.78 0.16 32.14
C GLY A 269 16.09 0.63 32.77
N SER A 270 16.27 1.95 32.94
CA SER A 270 17.49 2.50 33.55
C SER A 270 17.57 2.29 35.06
N GLY A 271 16.42 2.30 35.76
CA GLY A 271 16.33 2.03 37.19
C GLY A 271 16.68 0.58 37.55
N LEU A 272 16.30 -0.41 36.73
CA LEU A 272 16.60 -1.82 37.00
C LEU A 272 18.07 -2.17 36.76
N VAL A 273 18.69 -1.59 35.74
CA VAL A 273 20.14 -1.72 35.48
C VAL A 273 20.95 -1.03 36.60
N GLY A 274 20.47 0.10 37.09
CA GLY A 274 21.03 0.77 38.27
C GLY A 274 20.91 -0.06 39.55
N LEU A 275 19.84 -0.85 39.72
CA LEU A 275 19.62 -1.69 40.90
C LEU A 275 20.39 -3.02 40.87
N ALA A 276 20.62 -3.58 39.68
CA ALA A 276 21.38 -4.82 39.49
C ALA A 276 22.91 -4.60 39.46
N GLY A 277 23.35 -3.34 39.40
CA GLY A 277 24.76 -2.95 39.44
C GLY A 277 25.29 -2.57 40.83
N VAL A 278 24.52 -2.79 41.91
CA VAL A 278 24.93 -2.55 43.31
C VAL A 278 25.04 -3.87 44.06
#